data_AF-M3CXS3-F1
#
_entry.id   AF-M3CXS3-F1
#
_cell.length_a   1.000
_cell.length_b   1.000
_cell.length_c   1.000
_cell.angle_alpha   90.00
_cell.angle_beta   90.00
_cell.angle_gamma   90.00
#
_symmetry.space_group_name_H-M   'P 1'
#
loop_
_entity.id
_entity.type
_entity.pdbx_description
1 polymer ?
#
loop_
_entity_poly.entity_id
_entity_poly.type
_entity_poly.pdbx_seq_one_letter_code
_entity_poly.pdbx_strand_id
1 'polypeptide(L)'
;MSTGLRVRQPFAGAFGVLLLLSAYLGLSTSKIPSYGQSDKGLHFVTFFLLTTAFYWIIETTRRRAIHLTLLAVTTGLSIGSEVVQAFLPNDRDFDPFDIAANVVGSSCALLLCSWYHKRMLERKRKNKTYDIVPGEATEDADVELGEGPGLGAQESGVVDAQAGGGAAKVTDVTQELNEWDENEEDYWEDEGAETAKAAAGVGGQEDSSKKRAE
;
A
#
# COMPACT_ATOMS: atom_id res chain seq x y z
N MET A 1 17.83 -10.91 4.51
CA MET A 1 16.89 -11.18 5.61
C MET A 1 15.59 -11.65 5.02
N SER A 2 15.15 -12.88 5.31
CA SER A 2 13.86 -13.37 4.81
C SER A 2 12.75 -12.64 5.56
N THR A 3 12.09 -11.68 4.91
CA THR A 3 10.87 -11.05 5.42
C THR A 3 9.77 -12.09 5.34
N GLY A 4 9.65 -12.89 6.41
CA GLY A 4 8.60 -13.88 6.53
C GLY A 4 7.22 -13.23 6.36
N LEU A 5 6.33 -13.95 5.68
CA LEU A 5 4.96 -13.51 5.42
C LEU A 5 4.23 -13.32 6.77
N ARG A 6 3.89 -12.08 7.12
CA ARG A 6 3.13 -11.80 8.34
C ARG A 6 1.64 -11.96 8.05
N VAL A 7 0.95 -12.71 8.92
CA VAL A 7 -0.49 -13.02 8.77
C VAL A 7 -1.28 -12.36 9.89
N ARG A 8 -2.35 -11.66 9.52
CA ARG A 8 -3.31 -11.08 10.44
C ARG A 8 -4.33 -12.14 10.85
N GLN A 9 -4.07 -12.76 12.00
CA GLN A 9 -4.88 -13.84 12.59
C GLN A 9 -6.40 -13.60 12.61
N PRO A 10 -6.94 -12.40 12.98
CA PRO A 10 -8.40 -12.22 13.03
C PRO A 10 -9.04 -12.33 11.64
N PHE A 11 -8.39 -11.80 10.60
CA PHE A 11 -8.89 -11.88 9.23
C PHE A 11 -8.78 -13.31 8.68
N ALA A 12 -7.70 -14.03 9.03
CA ALA A 12 -7.55 -15.44 8.67
C ALA A 12 -8.65 -16.31 9.30
N GLY A 13 -8.95 -16.11 10.58
CA GLY A 13 -10.05 -16.79 11.27
C GLY A 13 -11.41 -16.45 10.66
N ALA A 14 -11.69 -15.17 10.41
CA ALA A 14 -12.93 -14.73 9.77
C ALA A 14 -13.09 -15.35 8.36
N PHE A 15 -12.02 -15.37 7.57
CA PHE A 15 -12.03 -16.00 6.24
C PHE A 15 -12.30 -17.49 6.33
N GLY A 16 -11.67 -18.21 7.27
CA GLY A 16 -11.93 -19.63 7.49
C GLY A 16 -13.38 -19.92 7.87
N VAL A 17 -13.96 -19.14 8.77
CA VAL A 17 -15.38 -19.27 9.14
C VAL A 17 -16.30 -18.97 7.96
N LEU A 18 -16.03 -17.90 7.20
CA LEU A 18 -16.81 -17.55 6.00
C LEU A 18 -16.71 -18.63 4.93
N LEU A 19 -15.54 -19.24 4.74
CA LEU A 19 -15.35 -20.36 3.83
C LEU A 19 -16.19 -21.58 4.23
N LEU A 20 -16.16 -21.96 5.50
CA LEU A 20 -16.95 -23.08 6.00
C LEU A 20 -18.45 -22.81 5.88
N LEU A 21 -18.89 -21.58 6.20
CA LEU A 21 -20.29 -21.18 6.04
C LEU A 21 -20.72 -21.19 4.57
N SER A 22 -19.88 -20.67 3.67
CA SER A 22 -20.13 -20.67 2.23
C SER A 22 -20.20 -22.09 1.67
N ALA A 23 -19.29 -22.99 2.08
CA ALA A 23 -19.33 -24.39 1.71
C ALA A 23 -20.60 -25.09 2.23
N TYR A 24 -20.97 -24.82 3.48
CA TYR A 24 -22.22 -25.34 4.07
C TYR A 24 -23.44 -24.88 3.26
N LEU A 25 -23.57 -23.58 2.97
CA LEU A 25 -24.70 -23.02 2.23
C LEU A 25 -24.74 -23.49 0.76
N GLY A 26 -23.57 -23.59 0.11
CA GLY A 26 -23.48 -24.01 -1.29
C GLY A 26 -23.79 -25.49 -1.53
N LEU A 27 -23.41 -26.36 -0.56
CA LEU A 27 -23.60 -27.81 -0.62
C LEU A 27 -24.85 -28.29 0.12
N SER A 28 -25.49 -27.44 0.93
CA SER A 28 -26.75 -27.80 1.58
C SER A 28 -27.88 -27.93 0.56
N THR A 29 -28.63 -29.02 0.62
CA THR A 29 -29.87 -29.25 -0.15
C THR A 29 -31.04 -28.45 0.44
N SER A 30 -30.80 -27.18 0.78
CA SER A 30 -31.80 -26.37 1.47
C SER A 30 -32.90 -25.96 0.50
N LYS A 31 -34.10 -26.52 0.70
CA LYS A 31 -35.39 -26.05 0.16
C LYS A 31 -35.78 -24.67 0.73
N ILE A 32 -34.88 -23.70 0.71
CA ILE A 32 -35.23 -22.32 1.04
C ILE A 32 -36.14 -21.83 -0.10
N PRO A 33 -37.31 -21.23 0.19
CA PRO A 33 -38.22 -20.76 -0.85
C PRO A 33 -37.49 -19.76 -1.76
N SER A 34 -37.16 -20.19 -2.97
CA SER A 34 -36.36 -19.42 -3.91
C SER A 34 -37.19 -18.30 -4.51
N TYR A 35 -37.00 -17.09 -3.99
CA TYR A 35 -37.16 -15.90 -4.81
C TYR A 35 -35.88 -15.83 -5.65
N GLY A 36 -35.92 -16.20 -6.93
CA GLY A 36 -34.73 -16.45 -7.78
C GLY A 36 -33.70 -15.31 -7.94
N GLN A 37 -33.93 -14.14 -7.32
CA GLN A 37 -32.93 -13.08 -7.18
C GLN A 37 -32.11 -13.17 -5.87
N SER A 38 -32.65 -13.80 -4.82
CA SER A 38 -31.98 -13.97 -3.53
C SER A 38 -30.73 -14.85 -3.63
N ASP A 39 -30.72 -15.82 -4.54
CA ASP A 39 -29.59 -16.74 -4.73
C ASP A 39 -28.36 -15.96 -5.27
N LYS A 40 -28.56 -15.15 -6.33
CA LYS A 40 -27.50 -14.31 -6.92
C LYS A 40 -26.99 -13.22 -5.97
N GLY A 41 -27.90 -12.63 -5.20
CA GLY A 41 -27.53 -11.69 -4.15
C GLY A 41 -26.65 -12.33 -3.07
N LEU A 42 -26.96 -13.58 -2.69
CA LEU A 42 -26.17 -14.36 -1.75
C LEU A 42 -24.77 -14.63 -2.31
N HIS A 43 -24.65 -15.04 -3.58
CA HIS A 43 -23.38 -15.19 -4.28
C HIS A 43 -22.55 -13.90 -4.26
N PHE A 44 -23.16 -12.77 -4.62
CA PHE A 44 -22.49 -11.46 -4.55
C PHE A 44 -21.98 -11.15 -3.13
N VAL A 45 -22.83 -11.27 -2.10
CA VAL A 45 -22.47 -10.90 -0.71
C VAL A 45 -21.43 -11.85 -0.14
N THR A 46 -21.54 -13.15 -0.38
CA THR A 46 -20.57 -14.14 0.11
C THR A 46 -19.19 -13.90 -0.46
N PHE A 47 -19.08 -13.70 -1.78
CA PHE A 47 -17.80 -13.41 -2.44
C PHE A 47 -17.26 -12.03 -2.07
N PHE A 48 -18.12 -11.04 -1.83
CA PHE A 48 -17.70 -9.75 -1.30
C PHE A 48 -17.03 -9.89 0.07
N LEU A 49 -17.64 -10.63 1.00
CA LEU A 49 -17.11 -10.84 2.34
C LEU A 49 -15.85 -11.70 2.34
N LEU A 50 -15.84 -12.79 1.57
CA LEU A 50 -14.66 -13.65 1.38
C LEU A 50 -13.47 -12.84 0.84
N THR A 51 -13.69 -12.02 -0.18
CA THR A 51 -12.66 -11.17 -0.77
C THR A 51 -12.14 -10.14 0.23
N THR A 52 -13.05 -9.48 0.95
CA THR A 52 -12.69 -8.51 1.98
C THR A 52 -11.83 -9.17 3.06
N ALA A 53 -12.27 -10.31 3.60
CA ALA A 53 -11.51 -11.03 4.62
C ALA A 53 -10.14 -11.49 4.09
N PHE A 54 -10.10 -12.09 2.90
CA PHE A 54 -8.86 -12.60 2.28
C PHE A 54 -7.83 -11.49 2.02
N TYR A 55 -8.26 -10.36 1.47
CA TYR A 55 -7.38 -9.25 1.12
C TYR A 55 -6.55 -8.77 2.32
N TRP A 56 -7.12 -8.81 3.52
CA TRP A 56 -6.48 -8.37 4.75
C TRP A 56 -5.77 -9.48 5.54
N ILE A 57 -5.72 -10.73 5.05
CA ILE A 57 -5.00 -11.83 5.73
C ILE A 57 -3.50 -11.57 5.74
N ILE A 58 -2.93 -11.30 4.58
CA ILE A 58 -1.49 -11.21 4.38
C ILE A 58 -1.06 -9.75 4.50
N GLU A 59 -0.17 -9.45 5.43
CA GLU A 59 0.43 -8.13 5.55
C GLU A 59 1.54 -7.99 4.49
N THR A 60 1.17 -7.48 3.31
CA THR A 60 2.05 -7.28 2.16
C THR A 60 1.77 -5.97 1.45
N THR A 61 2.53 -5.66 0.39
CA THR A 61 2.33 -4.44 -0.41
C THR A 61 0.97 -4.46 -1.11
N ARG A 62 0.37 -3.28 -1.32
CA ARG A 62 -0.94 -3.14 -2.00
C ARG A 62 -0.99 -3.91 -3.31
N ARG A 63 0.06 -3.80 -4.14
CA ARG A 63 0.14 -4.49 -5.44
C ARG A 63 0.11 -6.01 -5.27
N ARG A 64 0.90 -6.57 -4.35
CA ARG A 64 0.93 -8.02 -4.10
C ARG A 64 -0.41 -8.52 -3.54
N ALA A 65 -1.02 -7.79 -2.60
CA ALA A 65 -2.33 -8.14 -2.05
C ALA A 65 -3.41 -8.20 -3.14
N ILE A 66 -3.41 -7.25 -4.08
CA ILE A 66 -4.35 -7.24 -5.21
C ILE A 66 -4.16 -8.49 -6.09
N HIS A 67 -2.93 -8.79 -6.53
CA HIS A 67 -2.67 -9.95 -7.39
C HIS A 67 -3.03 -11.28 -6.73
N LEU A 68 -2.67 -11.45 -5.46
CA LEU A 68 -3.01 -12.66 -4.71
C LEU A 68 -4.53 -12.82 -4.56
N THR A 69 -5.24 -11.74 -4.27
CA THR A 69 -6.70 -11.77 -4.10
C THR A 69 -7.41 -12.03 -5.43
N LEU A 70 -6.95 -11.42 -6.52
CA LEU A 70 -7.45 -11.70 -7.88
C LEU A 70 -7.28 -13.18 -8.22
N LEU A 71 -6.08 -13.72 -8.04
CA LEU A 71 -5.81 -15.11 -8.39
C LEU A 71 -6.59 -16.10 -7.51
N ALA A 72 -6.53 -15.92 -6.20
CA ALA A 72 -7.12 -16.87 -5.25
C ALA A 72 -8.65 -16.79 -5.23
N VAL A 73 -9.22 -15.59 -5.07
CA VAL A 73 -10.66 -15.43 -4.84
C VAL A 73 -11.42 -15.16 -6.13
N THR A 74 -10.99 -14.17 -6.91
CA THR A 74 -11.72 -13.76 -8.13
C THR A 74 -11.61 -14.78 -9.26
N THR A 75 -10.46 -15.42 -9.43
CA THR A 75 -10.30 -16.49 -10.43
C THR A 75 -10.53 -17.86 -9.80
N GLY A 76 -9.80 -18.18 -8.72
CA GLY A 76 -9.82 -19.50 -8.09
C GLY A 76 -11.17 -19.87 -7.48
N LEU A 77 -11.62 -19.16 -6.44
CA LEU A 77 -12.88 -19.49 -5.76
C LEU A 77 -14.10 -19.18 -6.62
N SER A 78 -14.12 -18.06 -7.37
CA SER A 78 -15.33 -17.63 -8.08
C SER A 78 -15.74 -18.57 -9.21
N ILE A 79 -14.75 -19.12 -9.94
CA ILE A 79 -14.97 -20.11 -10.99
C ILE A 79 -14.94 -21.52 -10.39
N GLY A 80 -13.98 -21.79 -9.51
CA GLY A 80 -13.76 -23.12 -8.95
C GLY A 80 -14.92 -23.62 -8.09
N SER A 81 -15.60 -22.74 -7.35
CA SER A 81 -16.79 -23.14 -6.57
C SER A 81 -17.91 -23.69 -7.45
N GLU A 82 -18.19 -23.03 -8.57
CA GLU A 82 -19.21 -23.46 -9.54
C GLU A 82 -18.85 -24.79 -10.20
N VAL A 83 -17.59 -24.91 -10.66
CA VAL A 83 -17.08 -26.13 -11.27
C VAL A 83 -17.16 -27.30 -10.30
N VAL A 84 -16.74 -27.10 -9.05
CA VAL A 84 -16.81 -28.14 -8.01
C VAL A 84 -18.27 -28.53 -7.72
N GLN A 85 -19.18 -27.57 -7.60
CA GLN A 85 -20.60 -27.86 -7.36
C GLN A 85 -21.23 -28.65 -8.51
N ALA A 86 -20.91 -28.30 -9.77
CA ALA A 86 -21.39 -29.01 -10.95
C ALA A 86 -20.85 -30.45 -11.07
N PHE A 87 -19.67 -30.73 -10.49
CA PHE A 87 -19.12 -32.10 -10.43
C PHE A 87 -19.64 -32.92 -9.24
N LEU A 88 -20.20 -32.26 -8.22
CA LEU A 88 -20.73 -32.96 -7.04
C LEU A 88 -22.18 -33.40 -7.28
N PRO A 89 -22.60 -34.56 -6.74
CA PRO A 89 -23.99 -35.02 -6.80
C PRO A 89 -24.88 -34.22 -5.82
N ASN A 90 -25.07 -32.93 -6.11
CA ASN A 90 -25.79 -31.94 -5.30
C ASN A 90 -27.12 -31.48 -5.97
N ASP A 91 -27.51 -32.08 -7.10
CA ASP A 91 -28.66 -31.65 -7.90
C ASP A 91 -28.62 -30.15 -8.29
N ARG A 92 -27.42 -29.55 -8.37
CA ARG A 92 -27.20 -28.17 -8.82
C ARG A 92 -26.53 -28.16 -10.18
N ASP A 93 -27.18 -27.49 -11.12
CA ASP A 93 -26.66 -27.27 -12.46
C ASP A 93 -25.69 -26.09 -12.48
N PHE A 94 -24.77 -26.12 -13.44
CA PHE A 94 -23.83 -25.04 -13.70
C PHE A 94 -24.55 -23.77 -14.19
N ASP A 95 -24.48 -22.65 -13.47
CA ASP A 95 -25.01 -21.33 -13.86
C ASP A 95 -23.90 -20.28 -14.07
N PRO A 96 -23.64 -19.83 -15.32
CA PRO A 96 -22.74 -18.73 -15.59
C PRO A 96 -23.07 -17.41 -14.86
N PHE A 97 -24.34 -17.19 -14.52
CA PHE A 97 -24.75 -15.98 -13.79
C PHE A 97 -24.32 -16.01 -12.32
N ASP A 98 -24.11 -17.18 -11.72
CA ASP A 98 -23.57 -17.30 -10.37
C ASP A 98 -22.07 -16.97 -10.34
N ILE A 99 -21.32 -17.43 -11.35
CA ILE A 99 -19.94 -16.97 -11.57
C ILE A 99 -19.90 -15.46 -11.76
N ALA A 100 -20.81 -14.89 -12.55
CA ALA A 100 -20.88 -13.44 -12.75
C ALA A 100 -21.13 -12.69 -11.43
N ALA A 101 -22.06 -13.17 -10.59
CA ALA A 101 -22.30 -12.60 -9.27
C ALA A 101 -21.07 -12.69 -8.35
N ASN A 102 -20.37 -13.83 -8.35
CA ASN A 102 -19.13 -14.05 -7.58
C ASN A 102 -18.01 -13.07 -8.02
N VAL A 103 -17.82 -12.93 -9.34
CA VAL A 103 -16.81 -12.04 -9.92
C VAL A 103 -17.15 -10.57 -9.64
N VAL A 104 -18.41 -10.16 -9.77
CA VAL A 104 -18.85 -8.79 -9.49
C VAL A 104 -18.72 -8.47 -8.00
N GLY A 105 -19.09 -9.40 -7.11
CA GLY A 105 -18.94 -9.27 -5.65
C GLY A 105 -17.48 -9.14 -5.23
N SER A 106 -16.63 -10.03 -5.73
CA SER A 106 -15.19 -9.99 -5.42
C SER A 106 -14.50 -8.76 -6.01
N SER A 107 -14.83 -8.37 -7.25
CA SER A 107 -14.26 -7.16 -7.87
C SER A 107 -14.64 -5.90 -7.09
N CYS A 108 -15.91 -5.78 -6.67
CA CYS A 108 -16.38 -4.66 -5.87
C CYS A 108 -15.63 -4.56 -4.53
N ALA A 109 -15.52 -5.67 -3.80
CA ALA A 109 -14.76 -5.73 -2.55
C ALA A 109 -13.28 -5.38 -2.74
N LEU A 110 -12.67 -5.89 -3.81
CA LEU A 110 -11.26 -5.66 -4.10
C LEU A 110 -10.97 -4.18 -4.43
N LEU A 111 -11.85 -3.54 -5.20
CA LEU A 111 -11.74 -2.11 -5.50
C LEU A 111 -11.84 -1.27 -4.23
N LEU A 112 -12.84 -1.55 -3.39
CA LEU A 112 -13.03 -0.86 -2.11
C LEU A 112 -11.84 -1.07 -1.16
N CYS A 113 -11.35 -2.31 -1.05
CA CYS A 113 -10.18 -2.63 -0.22
C CYS A 113 -8.92 -1.95 -0.73
N SER A 114 -8.68 -1.97 -2.04
CA SER A 114 -7.54 -1.30 -2.68
C SER A 114 -7.58 0.21 -2.44
N TRP A 115 -8.76 0.83 -2.64
CA TRP A 115 -8.98 2.25 -2.39
C TRP A 115 -8.73 2.60 -0.91
N TYR A 116 -9.30 1.83 0.02
CA TYR A 116 -9.11 2.03 1.45
C TYR A 116 -7.64 1.83 1.87
N HIS A 117 -6.97 0.82 1.32
CA HIS A 117 -5.55 0.56 1.59
C HIS A 117 -4.69 1.75 1.14
N LYS A 118 -4.97 2.33 -0.04
CA LYS A 118 -4.30 3.55 -0.50
C LYS A 118 -4.51 4.72 0.49
N ARG A 119 -5.77 5.02 0.84
CA ARG A 119 -6.09 6.10 1.79
C ARG A 119 -5.48 5.89 3.18
N MET A 120 -5.43 4.65 3.65
CA MET A 120 -4.80 4.30 4.92
C MET A 120 -3.28 4.60 4.90
N LEU A 121 -2.59 4.25 3.80
CA LEU A 121 -1.16 4.52 3.66
C LEU A 121 -0.87 6.02 3.57
N GLU A 122 -1.68 6.79 2.84
CA GLU A 122 -1.58 8.25 2.77
C GLU A 122 -1.70 8.89 4.16
N ARG A 123 -2.68 8.46 4.97
CA ARG A 123 -2.83 8.94 6.35
C ARG A 123 -1.64 8.59 7.23
N LYS A 124 -1.12 7.37 7.11
CA LYS A 124 0.07 6.94 7.88
C LYS A 124 1.33 7.71 7.50
N ARG A 125 1.49 8.09 6.23
CA ARG A 125 2.60 8.94 5.78
C ARG A 125 2.51 10.33 6.40
N LYS A 126 1.33 10.97 6.30
CA LYS A 126 1.09 12.29 6.90
C LYS A 126 1.41 12.31 8.40
N ASN A 127 0.93 11.31 9.15
CA ASN A 127 1.19 11.23 10.59
C ASN A 127 2.68 11.08 10.95
N LYS A 128 3.50 10.49 10.07
CA LYS A 128 4.96 10.39 10.29
C LYS A 128 5.68 11.68 9.91
N THR A 129 5.20 12.40 8.89
CA THR A 129 5.80 13.66 8.44
C THR A 129 5.55 14.80 9.43
N TYR A 130 4.39 14.83 10.10
CA TYR A 130 4.12 15.82 11.16
C TYR A 130 4.83 15.54 12.50
N ASP A 131 5.44 14.36 12.66
CA ASP A 131 6.21 13.98 13.85
C ASP A 131 7.65 14.52 13.82
N ILE A 132 8.04 15.22 12.74
CA ILE A 132 9.36 15.85 12.60
C ILE A 132 9.30 17.28 13.17
N VAL A 133 9.08 17.38 14.48
CA VAL A 133 9.76 18.40 15.28
C VAL A 133 10.70 17.62 16.19
N PRO A 134 12.01 17.53 15.88
CA PRO A 134 13.00 17.08 16.83
C PRO A 134 13.14 18.16 17.90
N GLY A 135 12.19 18.19 18.84
CA GLY A 135 12.37 18.82 20.13
C GLY A 135 13.16 17.84 20.99
N GLU A 136 14.42 18.15 21.24
CA GLU A 136 15.27 17.41 22.15
C GLU A 136 14.58 17.27 23.52
N ALA A 137 14.70 16.07 24.11
CA ALA A 137 13.95 15.63 25.27
C ALA A 137 14.28 16.42 26.54
N THR A 138 13.26 17.03 27.17
CA THR A 138 13.21 17.24 28.61
C THR A 138 11.75 17.27 29.06
N GLU A 139 11.48 16.55 30.14
CA GLU A 139 10.28 16.72 30.97
C GLU A 139 9.98 18.21 31.19
N ASP A 140 8.70 18.57 31.12
CA ASP A 140 8.17 19.87 31.56
C ASP A 140 8.81 21.13 30.94
N ALA A 141 8.65 21.33 29.63
CA ALA A 141 8.86 22.64 29.01
C ALA A 141 7.51 23.23 28.57
N ASP A 142 6.96 24.04 29.48
CA ASP A 142 5.83 24.94 29.28
C ASP A 142 6.04 25.77 28.00
N VAL A 143 5.06 25.73 27.09
CA VAL A 143 5.10 26.50 25.84
C VAL A 143 4.62 27.92 26.15
N GLU A 144 5.43 28.71 26.84
CA GLU A 144 5.19 30.15 26.97
C GLU A 144 5.70 30.87 25.72
N LEU A 145 4.80 30.97 24.75
CA LEU A 145 4.97 31.78 23.56
C LEU A 145 4.80 33.26 23.93
N GLY A 146 5.91 33.91 24.29
CA GLY A 146 6.08 35.35 24.18
C GLY A 146 5.73 36.18 25.41
N GLU A 147 6.66 36.27 26.38
CA GLU A 147 7.02 37.52 27.05
C GLU A 147 8.23 37.27 27.98
N GLY A 148 9.44 37.50 27.46
CA GLY A 148 10.68 37.41 28.24
C GLY A 148 11.59 38.61 27.93
N PRO A 149 12.07 39.37 28.94
CA PRO A 149 12.72 40.65 28.73
C PRO A 149 14.20 40.45 28.37
N GLY A 150 14.56 40.60 27.09
CA GLY A 150 15.99 40.75 26.75
C GLY A 150 16.51 40.27 25.40
N LEU A 151 15.68 40.05 24.37
CA LEU A 151 16.19 39.79 23.01
C LEU A 151 15.54 40.73 22.01
N GLY A 152 16.40 41.45 21.28
CA GLY A 152 16.08 42.58 20.43
C GLY A 152 15.21 42.24 19.22
N ALA A 153 14.81 43.31 18.53
CA ALA A 153 13.99 43.31 17.33
C ALA A 153 14.30 42.13 16.40
N GLN A 154 13.28 41.35 16.06
CA GLN A 154 13.33 40.47 14.88
C GLN A 154 13.63 41.34 13.66
N GLU A 155 14.86 41.28 13.17
CA GLU A 155 15.20 41.85 11.88
C GLU A 155 14.54 41.01 10.79
N SER A 156 13.58 41.63 10.09
CA SER A 156 12.96 41.10 8.89
C SER A 156 14.04 40.98 7.81
N GLY A 157 14.50 39.75 7.56
CA GLY A 157 15.48 39.44 6.53
C GLY A 157 14.89 39.59 5.13
N VAL A 158 14.85 40.80 4.59
CA VAL A 158 14.82 41.04 3.15
C VAL A 158 16.25 41.30 2.70
N VAL A 159 16.85 40.30 2.06
CA VAL A 159 18.16 40.47 1.40
C VAL A 159 17.92 41.14 0.04
N ASP A 160 18.28 42.42 -0.06
CA ASP A 160 18.35 43.12 -1.35
C ASP A 160 19.44 42.46 -2.20
N ALA A 161 19.02 41.79 -3.27
CA ALA A 161 19.89 41.12 -4.23
C ALA A 161 20.52 42.12 -5.20
N GLN A 162 21.42 42.99 -4.72
CA GLN A 162 22.25 43.78 -5.64
C GLN A 162 23.58 44.25 -5.05
N ALA A 163 24.49 43.31 -4.74
CA ALA A 163 25.92 43.61 -4.70
C ALA A 163 26.76 42.31 -4.70
N GLY A 164 27.27 41.92 -5.86
CA GLY A 164 28.29 40.86 -5.93
C GLY A 164 28.33 40.17 -7.28
N GLY A 165 29.28 40.58 -8.12
CA GLY A 165 29.52 39.99 -9.43
C GLY A 165 29.92 38.52 -9.33
N GLY A 166 28.95 37.66 -9.59
CA GLY A 166 29.07 36.24 -9.87
C GLY A 166 27.72 35.83 -10.43
N ALA A 167 27.69 35.14 -11.56
CA ALA A 167 26.44 34.72 -12.21
C ALA A 167 25.70 33.74 -11.30
N ALA A 168 24.95 34.28 -10.34
CA ALA A 168 23.91 33.56 -9.66
C ALA A 168 22.88 33.24 -10.73
N LYS A 169 22.74 31.95 -11.04
CA LYS A 169 21.61 31.42 -11.80
C LYS A 169 20.37 31.96 -11.09
N VAL A 170 19.75 33.00 -11.64
CA VAL A 170 18.45 33.47 -11.19
C VAL A 170 17.53 32.29 -11.50
N THR A 171 17.27 31.48 -10.49
CA THR A 171 16.19 30.50 -10.57
C THR A 171 14.92 31.33 -10.52
N ASP A 172 14.36 31.55 -11.71
CA ASP A 172 13.04 32.15 -11.83
C ASP A 172 12.08 31.18 -11.15
N VAL A 173 11.53 31.60 -10.01
CA VAL A 173 10.57 30.81 -9.23
C VAL A 173 9.40 30.36 -10.09
N THR A 174 9.05 31.13 -11.13
CA THR A 174 7.98 30.75 -12.07
C THR A 174 8.40 29.59 -12.97
N GLN A 175 9.68 29.45 -13.30
CA GLN A 175 10.21 28.32 -14.05
C GLN A 175 10.22 27.06 -13.19
N GLU A 176 10.67 27.14 -11.94
CA GLU A 176 10.66 26.01 -11.01
C GLU A 176 9.24 25.48 -10.75
N LEU A 177 8.24 26.38 -10.66
CA LEU A 177 6.84 26.00 -10.51
C LEU A 177 6.26 25.31 -11.76
N ASN A 178 6.74 25.67 -12.95
CA ASN A 178 6.29 25.05 -14.21
C ASN A 178 6.96 23.69 -14.45
N GLU A 179 8.15 23.47 -13.90
CA GLU A 179 8.89 22.21 -13.99
C GLU A 179 8.50 21.23 -12.87
N TRP A 180 7.76 21.69 -11.85
CA TRP A 180 7.29 20.85 -10.76
C TRP A 180 6.17 19.89 -11.22
N ASP A 181 6.50 18.60 -11.34
CA ASP A 181 5.55 17.53 -11.59
C ASP A 181 5.01 16.97 -10.27
N GLU A 182 3.77 17.32 -9.93
CA GLU A 182 3.07 16.86 -8.72
C GLU A 182 2.95 15.32 -8.62
N ASN A 183 3.16 14.61 -9.73
CA ASN A 183 3.12 13.14 -9.77
C ASN A 183 4.50 12.48 -9.87
N GLU A 184 5.59 13.23 -9.78
CA GLU A 184 6.93 12.65 -9.80
C GLU A 184 7.08 11.67 -8.60
N GLU A 185 7.55 10.46 -8.87
CA GLU A 185 7.81 9.50 -7.80
C GLU A 185 9.01 10.01 -7.00
N ASP A 186 8.78 10.42 -5.76
CA ASP A 186 9.80 10.85 -4.79
C ASP A 186 10.89 9.76 -4.60
N TYR A 187 11.97 9.81 -5.39
CA TYR A 187 13.12 8.89 -5.35
C TYR A 187 14.14 9.21 -4.23
N TRP A 188 13.67 9.69 -3.07
CA TRP A 188 14.54 10.05 -1.94
C TRP A 188 15.20 8.84 -1.23
N GLU A 189 14.90 7.60 -1.63
CA GLU A 189 15.45 6.38 -1.02
C GLU A 189 16.72 5.81 -1.70
N ASP A 190 17.10 6.24 -2.93
CA ASP A 190 18.22 5.63 -3.67
C ASP A 190 19.52 6.48 -3.75
N GLU A 191 19.48 7.81 -3.57
CA GLU A 191 20.70 8.64 -3.66
C GLU A 191 21.60 8.59 -2.41
N GLY A 192 21.07 8.14 -1.26
CA GLY A 192 21.83 8.00 -0.01
C GLY A 192 22.84 6.85 -0.03
N ALA A 193 22.69 5.88 -0.95
CA ALA A 193 23.57 4.72 -1.04
C ALA A 193 24.77 4.94 -1.99
N GLU A 194 24.60 5.76 -3.03
CA GLU A 194 25.65 6.08 -4.01
C GLU A 194 26.65 7.10 -3.44
N THR A 195 26.16 8.12 -2.73
CA THR A 195 27.00 9.17 -2.12
C THR A 195 27.85 8.65 -0.95
N ALA A 196 27.34 7.68 -0.19
CA ALA A 196 28.07 7.03 0.90
C ALA A 196 29.27 6.17 0.42
N LYS A 197 29.20 5.61 -0.79
CA LYS A 197 30.34 4.87 -1.39
C LYS A 197 31.43 5.80 -1.94
N ALA A 198 31.06 6.98 -2.43
CA ALA A 198 32.03 7.97 -2.90
C ALA A 198 32.80 8.65 -1.75
N ALA A 199 32.18 8.80 -0.57
CA ALA A 199 32.81 9.39 0.61
C ALA A 199 33.76 8.43 1.36
N ALA A 200 33.60 7.11 1.20
CA ALA A 200 34.48 6.09 1.78
C ALA A 200 35.68 5.82 0.84
N GLY A 201 36.62 6.77 0.77
CA GLY A 201 37.80 6.68 -0.09
C GLY A 201 38.61 5.38 0.09
N VAL A 202 38.71 4.60 -0.99
CA VAL A 202 39.84 3.69 -1.23
C VAL A 202 40.67 4.31 -2.36
N GLY A 203 41.42 5.34 -2.01
CA GLY A 203 42.53 5.85 -2.80
C GLY A 203 43.80 5.11 -2.40
N GLY A 204 44.17 4.07 -3.15
CA GLY A 204 45.44 3.38 -3.06
C GLY A 204 46.03 3.24 -4.46
N GLN A 205 46.99 4.12 -4.76
CA GLN A 205 47.67 4.32 -6.03
C GLN A 205 48.57 3.12 -6.43
N GLU A 206 48.54 2.83 -7.73
CA GLU A 206 49.53 2.20 -8.63
C GLU A 206 50.73 1.44 -8.04
N ASP A 207 50.96 0.20 -8.50
CA ASP A 207 52.26 -0.11 -9.12
C ASP A 207 52.15 -1.21 -10.19
N SER A 208 53.00 -1.00 -11.18
CA SER A 208 53.19 -1.64 -12.46
C SER A 208 53.85 -3.03 -12.40
N SER A 209 53.75 -3.75 -13.53
CA SER A 209 54.76 -4.70 -14.03
C SER A 209 54.87 -6.10 -13.39
N LYS A 210 54.34 -7.15 -14.07
CA LYS A 210 55.13 -8.30 -14.60
C LYS A 210 54.27 -9.43 -15.19
N LYS A 211 54.39 -9.56 -16.52
CA LYS A 211 54.63 -10.79 -17.30
C LYS A 211 54.79 -12.12 -16.52
N ARG A 212 53.96 -13.14 -16.84
CA ARG A 212 54.30 -14.55 -17.23
C ARG A 212 52.98 -15.36 -17.27
N ALA A 213 52.54 -15.95 -18.40
CA ALA A 213 52.81 -17.35 -18.81
C ALA A 213 52.88 -18.30 -17.60
N GLU A 214 52.03 -19.31 -17.46
CA GLU A 214 51.61 -20.35 -18.42
C GLU A 214 50.13 -20.74 -18.29
#